data_AF-A0A7D7A1Z9-F1
#
_entry.id   AF-A0A7D7A1Z9-F1
#
_cell.length_a   1.000
_cell.length_b   1.000
_cell.length_c   1.000
_cell.angle_alpha   90.00
_cell.angle_beta   90.00
_cell.angle_gamma   90.00
#
_symmetry.space_group_name_H-M   'P 1'
#
loop_
_entity.id
_entity.type
_entity.pdbx_description
1 polymer ?
#
loop_
_entity_poly.entity_id
_entity_poly.type
_entity_poly.pdbx_seq_one_letter_code
_entity_poly.pdbx_strand_id
1 'polypeptide(L)'
;MNARFHDPAGERYGIPTYPWRAAPQHLRTKRQLAQENLRPVDEYEAQVLRNSRYGLLRAYLYDSEAAVPKREPTPAQLESLRIARWVRSVDACERRGVDASDMRELIVQARADLAARRATQAPDRRAERSR
;
A
#
# COMPACT_ATOMS: atom_id res chain seq x y z
N MET A 1 -14.74 27.20 10.96
CA MET A 1 -15.08 26.01 10.14
C MET A 1 -15.19 26.47 8.69
N ASN A 2 -14.50 25.86 7.73
CA ASN A 2 -14.49 26.36 6.34
C ASN A 2 -15.72 25.84 5.59
N ALA A 3 -16.86 26.54 5.74
CA ALA A 3 -18.16 26.11 5.20
C ALA A 3 -18.18 25.89 3.68
N ARG A 4 -17.21 26.45 2.94
CA ARG A 4 -17.06 26.27 1.49
C ARG A 4 -17.07 24.80 1.05
N PHE A 5 -16.44 23.93 1.82
CA PHE A 5 -16.28 22.50 1.48
C PHE A 5 -17.25 21.61 2.24
N HIS A 6 -18.30 22.18 2.85
CA HIS A 6 -19.32 21.39 3.53
C HIS A 6 -20.44 21.06 2.56
N ASP A 7 -20.38 19.85 2.01
CA ASP A 7 -21.33 19.29 1.03
C ASP A 7 -21.55 17.80 1.34
N PRO A 8 -22.27 17.47 2.43
CA PRO A 8 -22.49 16.08 2.84
C PRO A 8 -23.34 15.28 1.84
N ALA A 9 -24.17 15.95 1.02
CA ALA A 9 -24.98 15.32 -0.01
C ALA A 9 -24.21 15.06 -1.32
N GLY A 10 -23.06 15.71 -1.51
CA GLY A 10 -22.23 15.57 -2.72
C GLY A 10 -22.80 16.30 -3.93
N GLU A 11 -23.73 17.24 -3.75
CA GLU A 11 -24.41 17.94 -4.84
C GLU A 11 -23.46 18.84 -5.65
N ARG A 12 -22.43 19.39 -5.00
CA ARG A 12 -21.47 20.31 -5.63
C ARG A 12 -20.24 19.58 -6.15
N TYR A 13 -19.78 18.57 -5.43
CA TYR A 13 -18.50 17.91 -5.69
C TYR A 13 -18.61 16.48 -6.21
N GLY A 14 -19.83 15.98 -6.44
CA GLY A 14 -20.13 14.64 -6.95
C GLY A 14 -20.07 13.53 -5.91
N ILE A 15 -19.41 13.77 -4.77
CA ILE A 15 -19.36 12.88 -3.61
C ILE A 15 -19.44 13.70 -2.32
N PRO A 16 -19.91 13.11 -1.21
CA PRO A 16 -19.87 13.73 0.10
C PRO A 16 -18.51 14.36 0.39
N THR A 17 -18.51 15.67 0.64
CA THR A 17 -17.31 16.47 0.81
C THR A 17 -17.39 17.22 2.12
N TYR A 18 -16.32 17.09 2.92
CA TYR A 18 -16.24 17.68 4.24
C TYR A 18 -15.04 18.64 4.32
N PRO A 19 -15.15 19.74 5.09
CA PRO A 19 -13.97 20.51 5.43
C PRO A 19 -13.05 19.74 6.38
N TRP A 20 -11.81 20.18 6.47
CA TRP A 20 -10.83 19.60 7.40
C TRP A 20 -11.39 19.49 8.83
N ARG A 21 -11.31 18.29 9.42
CA ARG A 21 -11.82 17.92 10.76
C ARG A 21 -13.35 17.91 10.93
N ALA A 22 -14.12 17.89 9.84
CA ALA A 22 -15.58 17.86 9.91
C ALA A 22 -16.20 16.58 9.32
N ALA A 23 -15.37 15.61 8.90
CA ALA A 23 -15.88 14.34 8.42
C ALA A 23 -16.46 13.50 9.59
N PRO A 24 -17.54 12.74 9.35
CA PRO A 24 -18.04 11.73 10.28
C PRO A 24 -16.97 10.73 10.73
N GLN A 25 -17.13 10.19 11.94
CA GLN A 25 -16.10 9.35 12.59
C GLN A 25 -15.89 7.98 11.93
N HIS A 26 -16.92 7.43 11.29
CA HIS A 26 -16.84 6.19 10.52
C HIS A 26 -16.05 6.37 9.22
N LEU A 27 -15.90 7.61 8.73
CA LEU A 27 -15.14 7.91 7.52
C LEU A 27 -13.67 8.19 7.86
N ARG A 28 -12.78 7.33 7.37
CA ARG A 28 -11.35 7.38 7.67
C ARG A 28 -10.50 7.41 6.42
N THR A 29 -9.36 8.10 6.49
CA THR A 29 -8.37 8.06 5.42
C THR A 29 -7.69 6.69 5.38
N LYS A 30 -7.20 6.29 4.20
CA LYS A 30 -6.42 5.05 4.01
C LYS A 30 -5.25 4.92 4.99
N ARG A 31 -4.63 6.04 5.37
CA ARG A 31 -3.51 6.05 6.34
C ARG A 31 -3.99 5.78 7.77
N GLN A 32 -5.15 6.31 8.16
CA GLN A 32 -5.74 6.04 9.48
C GLN A 32 -6.15 4.56 9.59
N LEU A 33 -6.81 4.00 8.57
CA LEU A 33 -7.14 2.57 8.53
C LEU A 33 -5.88 1.70 8.65
N ALA A 34 -4.80 2.05 7.93
CA ALA A 34 -3.55 1.31 8.01
C ALA A 34 -2.90 1.33 9.40
N GLN A 35 -3.11 2.38 10.20
CA GLN A 35 -2.64 2.45 11.60
C GLN A 35 -3.42 1.49 12.50
N GLU A 36 -4.65 1.13 12.12
CA GLU A 36 -5.52 0.18 12.82
C GLU A 36 -5.41 -1.25 12.26
N ASN A 37 -4.40 -1.51 11.42
CA ASN A 37 -4.22 -2.75 10.68
C ASN A 37 -5.42 -3.14 9.80
N LEU A 38 -6.17 -2.14 9.34
CA LEU A 38 -7.29 -2.29 8.43
C LEU A 38 -6.91 -1.86 7.00
N ARG A 39 -7.64 -2.36 6.03
CA ARG A 39 -7.59 -1.94 4.63
C ARG A 39 -9.00 -1.67 4.10
N PRO A 40 -9.18 -0.68 3.21
CA PRO A 40 -10.45 -0.48 2.56
C PRO A 40 -10.80 -1.68 1.66
N VAL A 41 -12.08 -1.98 1.56
CA VAL A 41 -12.64 -2.99 0.64
C VAL A 41 -13.08 -2.33 -0.65
N ASP A 42 -13.85 -1.25 -0.52
CA ASP A 42 -14.50 -0.56 -1.63
C ASP A 42 -13.80 0.73 -2.04
N GLU A 43 -14.37 1.41 -3.03
CA GLU A 43 -13.96 2.76 -3.43
C GLU A 43 -14.23 3.77 -2.31
N TYR A 44 -13.64 4.96 -2.43
CA TYR A 44 -13.87 6.03 -1.47
C TYR A 44 -15.34 6.50 -1.48
N GLU A 45 -15.90 6.73 -0.31
CA GLU A 45 -17.29 7.18 -0.15
C GLU A 45 -17.41 8.70 0.00
N ALA A 46 -16.32 9.33 0.43
CA ALA A 46 -16.28 10.75 0.70
C ALA A 46 -14.88 11.32 0.50
N GLN A 47 -14.79 12.64 0.59
CA GLN A 47 -13.51 13.34 0.57
C GLN A 47 -13.46 14.50 1.55
N VAL A 48 -12.25 14.85 1.94
CA VAL A 48 -11.94 16.09 2.65
C VAL A 48 -11.23 17.04 1.70
N LEU A 49 -11.74 18.27 1.60
CA LEU A 49 -11.09 19.36 0.88
C LEU A 49 -10.57 20.44 1.84
N ARG A 50 -9.36 20.93 1.57
CA ARG A 50 -8.76 22.02 2.33
C ARG A 50 -7.86 22.88 1.46
N ASN A 51 -7.94 24.20 1.63
CA ASN A 51 -6.94 25.09 1.05
C ASN A 51 -5.60 24.92 1.77
N SER A 52 -4.52 24.90 0.99
CA SER A 52 -3.13 25.00 1.43
C SER A 52 -2.48 26.16 0.69
N ARG A 53 -1.33 26.62 1.21
CA ARG A 53 -0.48 27.63 0.53
C ARG A 53 -0.01 27.18 -0.87
N TYR A 54 -0.08 25.87 -1.14
CA TYR A 54 0.31 25.25 -2.42
C TYR A 54 -0.88 24.78 -3.25
N GLY A 55 -2.09 25.23 -2.94
CA GLY A 55 -3.31 24.86 -3.65
C GLY A 55 -4.27 23.96 -2.85
N LEU A 56 -5.25 23.40 -3.54
CA LEU A 56 -6.30 22.59 -2.93
C LEU A 56 -5.79 21.20 -2.58
N LEU A 57 -5.86 20.83 -1.30
CA LEU A 57 -5.58 19.48 -0.82
C LEU A 57 -6.86 18.66 -0.78
N ARG A 58 -6.75 17.40 -1.23
CA ARG A 58 -7.81 16.39 -1.22
C ARG A 58 -7.34 15.16 -0.46
N ALA A 59 -8.19 14.64 0.42
CA ALA A 59 -8.00 13.34 1.04
C ALA A 59 -9.27 12.51 0.87
N TYR A 60 -9.14 11.33 0.29
CA TYR A 60 -10.25 10.38 0.17
C TYR A 60 -10.50 9.67 1.49
N LEU A 61 -11.78 9.44 1.76
CA LEU A 61 -12.30 8.79 2.95
C LEU A 61 -12.99 7.49 2.55
N TYR A 62 -12.83 6.51 3.41
CA TYR A 62 -13.36 5.16 3.28
C TYR A 62 -14.15 4.86 4.54
N ASP A 63 -15.20 4.06 4.41
CA ASP A 63 -15.89 3.57 5.58
C ASP A 63 -15.02 2.59 6.38
N SER A 64 -14.90 2.87 7.67
CA SER A 64 -14.18 2.03 8.62
C SER A 64 -14.99 0.82 9.07
N GLU A 65 -16.32 0.88 8.98
CA GLU A 65 -17.19 -0.24 9.37
C GLU A 65 -17.14 -1.36 8.32
N ALA A 66 -17.05 -1.01 7.04
CA ALA A 66 -16.78 -1.94 5.95
C ALA A 66 -15.30 -2.37 5.81
N ALA A 67 -14.37 -1.75 6.52
CA ALA A 67 -12.94 -2.03 6.37
C ALA A 67 -12.59 -3.42 6.94
N VAL A 68 -11.71 -4.14 6.23
CA VAL A 68 -11.30 -5.49 6.60
C VAL A 68 -9.87 -5.51 7.14
N PRO A 69 -9.49 -6.51 7.95
CA PRO A 69 -8.12 -6.71 8.36
C PRO A 69 -7.17 -6.74 7.15
N LYS A 70 -6.01 -6.11 7.33
CA LYS A 70 -4.94 -6.14 6.35
C LYS A 70 -4.44 -7.57 6.21
N ARG A 71 -4.21 -8.00 4.96
CA ARG A 71 -3.63 -9.31 4.69
C ARG A 71 -2.17 -9.33 5.13
N GLU A 72 -1.82 -10.29 5.98
CA GLU A 72 -0.43 -10.55 6.34
C GLU A 72 0.28 -11.27 5.19
N PRO A 73 1.40 -10.72 4.69
CA PRO A 73 2.16 -11.36 3.63
C PRO A 73 2.88 -12.60 4.19
N THR A 74 2.91 -13.66 3.39
CA THR A 74 3.72 -14.85 3.70
C THR A 74 5.21 -14.51 3.68
N PRO A 75 6.08 -15.30 4.37
CA PRO A 75 7.52 -15.10 4.32
C PRO A 75 8.08 -15.05 2.89
N ALA A 76 7.59 -15.93 2.00
CA ALA A 76 8.01 -15.95 0.60
C ALA A 76 7.63 -14.66 -0.16
N GLN A 77 6.46 -14.08 0.13
CA GLN A 77 6.05 -12.79 -0.44
C GLN A 77 6.94 -11.65 0.06
N LEU A 78 7.28 -11.64 1.36
CA LEU A 78 8.19 -10.65 1.93
C LEU A 78 9.59 -10.71 1.29
N GLU A 79 10.12 -11.90 1.07
CA GLU A 79 11.40 -12.11 0.38
C GLU A 79 11.37 -11.56 -1.06
N SER A 80 10.32 -11.88 -1.82
CA SER A 80 10.13 -11.37 -3.17
C SER A 80 10.01 -9.84 -3.19
N LEU A 81 9.26 -9.26 -2.24
CA LEU A 81 9.13 -7.80 -2.12
C LEU A 81 10.46 -7.12 -1.79
N ARG A 82 11.30 -7.74 -0.95
CA ARG A 82 12.64 -7.23 -0.61
C ARG A 82 13.50 -7.12 -1.86
N ILE A 83 13.57 -8.18 -2.66
CA ILE A 83 14.34 -8.18 -3.91
C ILE A 83 13.78 -7.16 -4.90
N ALA A 84 12.46 -7.11 -5.07
CA ALA A 84 11.83 -6.13 -5.95
C ALA A 84 12.12 -4.68 -5.54
N ARG A 85 12.21 -4.40 -4.22
CA ARG A 85 12.63 -3.08 -3.72
C ARG A 85 14.08 -2.77 -4.07
N TRP A 86 15.00 -3.72 -3.96
CA TRP A 86 16.40 -3.53 -4.34
C TRP A 86 16.56 -3.26 -5.82
N VAL A 87 15.89 -4.03 -6.69
CA VAL A 87 15.89 -3.80 -8.14
C VAL A 87 15.43 -2.38 -8.47
N ARG A 88 14.28 -1.94 -7.93
CA ARG A 88 13.79 -0.57 -8.15
C ARG A 88 14.77 0.50 -7.68
N SER A 89 15.54 0.24 -6.63
CA SER A 89 16.57 1.17 -6.13
C SER A 89 17.75 1.27 -7.09
N VAL A 90 18.26 0.14 -7.57
CA VAL A 90 19.33 0.06 -8.58
C VAL A 90 18.92 0.82 -9.84
N ASP A 91 17.74 0.52 -10.38
CA ASP A 91 17.23 1.20 -11.58
C ASP A 91 17.10 2.72 -11.37
N ALA A 92 16.85 3.15 -10.13
CA ALA A 92 16.78 4.57 -9.80
C ALA A 92 18.15 5.25 -9.74
N CYS A 93 19.16 4.58 -9.20
CA CYS A 93 20.55 5.03 -9.18
C CYS A 93 21.11 5.17 -10.59
N GLU A 94 20.96 4.14 -11.42
CA GLU A 94 21.52 4.11 -12.77
C GLU A 94 20.90 5.17 -13.68
N ARG A 95 19.59 5.43 -13.54
CA ARG A 95 18.91 6.53 -14.26
C ARG A 95 19.48 7.90 -13.91
N ARG A 96 20.14 8.04 -12.76
CA ARG A 96 20.82 9.26 -12.30
C ARG A 96 22.33 9.21 -12.56
N GLY A 97 22.84 8.19 -13.27
CA GLY A 97 24.26 8.01 -13.55
C GLY A 97 25.07 7.55 -12.35
N VAL A 98 24.42 7.04 -11.29
CA VAL A 98 25.09 6.46 -10.13
C VAL A 98 25.30 4.98 -10.40
N ASP A 99 26.56 4.52 -10.36
CA ASP A 99 26.88 3.11 -10.49
C ASP A 99 26.30 2.31 -9.32
N ALA A 100 25.71 1.16 -9.64
CA ALA A 100 25.03 0.28 -8.71
C ALA A 100 25.36 -1.20 -8.99
N SER A 101 26.53 -1.46 -9.59
CA SER A 101 26.99 -2.80 -9.97
C SER A 101 27.05 -3.74 -8.76
N ASP A 102 27.62 -3.32 -7.64
CA ASP A 102 27.67 -4.09 -6.38
C ASP A 102 26.26 -4.52 -5.91
N MET A 103 25.28 -3.64 -6.06
CA MET A 103 23.90 -3.92 -5.68
C MET A 103 23.23 -4.91 -6.64
N ARG A 104 23.60 -4.90 -7.93
CA ARG A 104 23.15 -5.93 -8.89
C ARG A 104 23.70 -7.30 -8.52
N GLU A 105 24.98 -7.38 -8.16
CA GLU A 105 25.61 -8.63 -7.72
C GLU A 105 24.93 -9.16 -6.46
N LEU A 106 24.68 -8.30 -5.47
CA LEU A 106 23.93 -8.67 -4.26
C LEU A 106 22.53 -9.21 -4.57
N ILE A 107 21.81 -8.61 -5.52
CA ILE A 107 20.49 -9.09 -5.94
C ILE A 107 20.59 -10.49 -6.58
N VAL A 108 21.59 -10.73 -7.42
CA VAL A 108 21.83 -12.03 -8.05
C VAL A 108 22.12 -13.08 -6.98
N GLN A 109 23.02 -12.79 -6.04
CA GLN A 109 23.35 -13.69 -4.94
C GLN A 109 22.12 -13.99 -4.07
N ALA A 110 21.36 -12.97 -3.69
CA ALA A 110 20.16 -13.15 -2.86
C ALA A 110 19.09 -14.02 -3.55
N ARG A 111 18.98 -13.98 -4.88
CA ARG A 111 18.09 -14.87 -5.65
C ARG A 111 18.60 -16.32 -5.61
N ALA A 112 19.90 -16.52 -5.78
CA ALA A 112 20.52 -17.85 -5.70
C ALA A 112 20.32 -18.46 -4.30
N ASP A 113 20.55 -17.70 -3.24
CA ASP A 113 20.37 -18.15 -1.85
C ASP A 113 18.92 -18.54 -1.56
N LEU A 114 17.96 -17.77 -2.09
CA LEU A 114 16.54 -18.12 -1.97
C LEU A 114 16.20 -19.41 -2.70
N ALA A 115 16.74 -19.62 -3.90
CA ALA A 115 16.52 -20.83 -4.67
C ALA A 115 17.12 -22.05 -3.94
N ALA A 116 18.33 -21.94 -3.39
CA ALA A 116 18.98 -22.99 -2.62
C ALA A 116 18.19 -23.35 -1.35
N ARG A 117 17.72 -22.35 -0.59
CA ARG A 117 16.88 -22.57 0.60
C ARG A 117 15.58 -23.29 0.24
N ARG A 118 14.91 -22.90 -0.84
CA ARG A 118 13.66 -23.52 -1.30
C ARG A 118 13.87 -24.96 -1.80
N ALA A 119 14.99 -25.24 -2.46
CA ALA A 119 15.33 -26.60 -2.89
C ALA A 119 15.53 -27.53 -1.68
N THR A 120 16.12 -27.01 -0.60
CA THR A 120 16.32 -27.77 0.65
C THR A 120 15.02 -28.00 1.42
N GLN A 121 14.10 -27.03 1.39
CA GLN A 121 12.84 -27.08 2.14
C GLN A 121 11.68 -27.76 1.40
N ALA A 122 11.83 -28.11 0.11
CA ALA A 122 10.75 -28.71 -0.65
C ALA A 122 10.40 -30.10 -0.09
N PRO A 123 9.18 -30.34 0.44
CA PRO A 123 8.78 -31.68 0.82
C PRO A 123 8.66 -32.55 -0.44
N ASP A 124 8.96 -33.85 -0.29
CA ASP A 124 8.86 -34.81 -1.38
C ASP A 124 7.40 -34.99 -1.82
N ARG A 125 6.99 -34.21 -2.83
CA ARG A 125 5.63 -34.24 -3.40
C ARG A 125 5.27 -35.57 -4.09
N ARG A 126 6.16 -36.58 -4.08
CA ARG A 126 5.82 -37.95 -4.49
C ARG A 126 5.14 -38.75 -3.38
N ALA A 127 5.43 -38.48 -2.11
CA ALA A 127 4.88 -39.26 -0.98
C ALA A 127 3.38 -38.98 -0.72
N GLU A 128 2.88 -37.78 -1.04
CA GLU A 128 1.48 -37.38 -0.76
C GLU A 128 0.45 -37.85 -1.80
N ARG A 129 0.88 -38.33 -2.98
CA ARG A 129 -0.02 -38.82 -4.05
C ARG A 129 -0.34 -40.31 -3.98
N SER A 130 0.15 -41.00 -2.95
CA SER A 130 0.02 -42.45 -2.79
C SER A 130 -0.99 -42.86 -1.71
N ARG A 131 -1.92 -41.97 -1.31
CA ARG A 131 -3.01 -42.27 -0.37
C ARG A 131 -4.37 -41.98 -0.99
#